data_AF-A0A0J9S7Y2-F1
#
_entry.id   AF-A0A0J9S7Y2-F1
#
_cell.length_a   1.000
_cell.length_b   1.000
_cell.length_c   1.000
_cell.angle_alpha   90.00
_cell.angle_beta   90.00
_cell.angle_gamma   90.00
#
_symmetry.space_group_name_H-M   'P 1'
#
loop_
_entity.id
_entity.type
_entity.pdbx_description
1 polymer ?
#
loop_
_entity_poly.entity_id
_entity_poly.type
_entity_poly.pdbx_seq_one_letter_code
_entity_poly.pdbx_strand_id
1 'polypeptide(L)'
;MPTEGRHINHVRLFVNGILDSSFLTEGITKTNDFPIYIGGAPYSVESCDFPFLLDELKVYNLSLGVDHIQSEAASTLNGVEPSFIYFGCFHCDINNAILSCPNNYHLCNKVELYIGVYNVMRKFSLNINNLILPFSPENHTGIGVCCADI
;
A
#
# COMPACT_ATOMS: atom_id res chain seq x y z
N MET A 1 -18.42 -37.12 -2.71
CA MET A 1 -17.39 -36.35 -3.44
C MET A 1 -17.75 -34.89 -3.33
N PRO A 2 -17.10 -34.08 -2.49
CA PRO A 2 -17.33 -32.64 -2.48
C PRO A 2 -16.50 -32.00 -3.60
N THR A 3 -17.15 -31.17 -4.40
CA THR A 3 -16.53 -30.31 -5.41
C THR A 3 -15.75 -29.21 -4.70
N GLU A 4 -14.43 -29.28 -4.75
CA GLU A 4 -13.51 -28.30 -4.17
C GLU A 4 -13.52 -27.04 -5.05
N GLY A 5 -14.33 -26.07 -4.65
CA GLY A 5 -14.30 -24.74 -5.24
C GLY A 5 -12.94 -24.10 -4.97
N ARG A 6 -12.19 -23.77 -6.03
CA ARG A 6 -10.95 -23.00 -5.96
C ARG A 6 -11.29 -21.61 -5.38
N HIS A 7 -11.12 -21.45 -4.08
CA HIS A 7 -11.16 -20.14 -3.44
C HIS A 7 -9.90 -19.37 -3.85
N ILE A 8 -10.06 -18.42 -4.76
CA ILE A 8 -9.00 -17.48 -5.12
C ILE A 8 -8.85 -16.54 -3.92
N ASN A 9 -7.76 -16.71 -3.17
CA ASN A 9 -7.47 -15.87 -2.02
C ASN A 9 -6.48 -14.79 -2.44
N HIS A 10 -6.66 -13.59 -1.91
CA HIS A 10 -5.73 -12.48 -2.11
C HIS A 10 -5.04 -12.17 -0.80
N VAL A 11 -3.72 -12.04 -0.82
CA VAL A 11 -2.96 -11.41 0.26
C VAL A 11 -2.72 -9.96 -0.14
N ARG A 12 -3.08 -9.02 0.73
CA ARG A 12 -2.92 -7.59 0.48
C ARG A 12 -2.09 -6.97 1.59
N LEU A 13 -1.14 -6.14 1.20
CA LEU A 13 -0.32 -5.34 2.08
C LEU A 13 -0.80 -3.90 2.02
N PHE A 14 -1.11 -3.33 3.19
CA PHE A 14 -1.45 -1.93 3.35
C PHE A 14 -0.39 -1.26 4.22
N VAL A 15 0.05 -0.07 3.84
CA VAL A 15 0.97 0.75 4.61
C VAL A 15 0.27 2.10 4.86
N ASN A 16 0.13 2.50 6.12
CA ASN A 16 -0.66 3.68 6.50
C ASN A 16 -2.08 3.71 5.88
N GLY A 17 -2.70 2.54 5.69
CA GLY A 17 -4.03 2.40 5.09
C GLY A 17 -4.08 2.45 3.56
N ILE A 18 -2.96 2.77 2.89
CA ILE A 18 -2.86 2.79 1.43
C ILE A 18 -2.44 1.40 0.95
N LEU A 19 -3.09 0.88 -0.09
CA LEU A 19 -2.73 -0.41 -0.69
C LEU A 19 -1.36 -0.30 -1.35
N ASP A 20 -0.41 -1.13 -0.91
CA ASP A 20 0.95 -1.19 -1.45
C ASP A 20 1.12 -2.37 -2.43
N SER A 21 0.63 -3.54 -2.02
CA SER A 21 0.76 -4.75 -2.85
C SER A 21 -0.40 -5.71 -2.68
N SER A 22 -0.68 -6.49 -3.72
CA SER A 22 -1.72 -7.52 -3.76
C SER A 22 -1.20 -8.72 -4.52
N PHE A 23 -1.27 -9.89 -3.89
CA PHE A 23 -0.82 -11.14 -4.47
C PHE A 23 -1.95 -12.16 -4.49
N LEU A 24 -2.15 -12.81 -5.63
CA LEU A 24 -3.07 -13.92 -5.81
C LEU A 24 -2.41 -15.19 -5.25
N THR A 25 -2.96 -15.74 -4.16
CA THR A 25 -2.46 -17.00 -3.64
C THR A 25 -3.11 -18.16 -4.35
N GLU A 26 -2.31 -19.20 -4.58
CA GLU A 26 -2.75 -20.48 -5.12
C GLU A 26 -2.66 -21.56 -4.04
N GLY A 27 -3.65 -22.45 -4.01
CA GLY A 27 -3.69 -23.57 -3.08
C GLY A 27 -4.55 -23.31 -1.83
N ILE A 28 -4.36 -24.19 -0.84
CA ILE A 28 -5.13 -24.21 0.40
C ILE A 28 -4.26 -23.74 1.58
N THR A 29 -4.83 -22.93 2.47
CA THR A 29 -4.17 -22.55 3.73
C THR A 29 -4.01 -23.79 4.59
N LYS A 30 -2.77 -24.07 5.02
CA LYS A 30 -2.47 -25.17 5.95
C LYS A 30 -2.38 -24.66 7.37
N THR A 31 -2.86 -25.46 8.32
CA THR A 31 -2.67 -25.19 9.74
C THR A 31 -1.17 -25.18 10.05
N ASN A 32 -0.74 -24.16 10.80
CA ASN A 32 0.61 -24.05 11.31
C ASN A 32 0.64 -24.52 12.76
N ASP A 33 1.48 -25.53 13.05
CA ASP A 33 1.67 -26.06 14.41
C ASP A 33 2.84 -25.38 15.15
N PHE A 34 3.57 -24.49 14.47
CA PHE A 34 4.68 -23.74 15.09
C PHE A 34 4.18 -22.51 15.86
N PRO A 35 4.87 -22.10 16.94
CA PRO A 35 4.56 -20.86 17.64
C PRO A 35 4.65 -19.63 16.73
N ILE A 36 3.87 -18.59 17.06
CA ILE A 36 4.03 -17.26 16.45
C ILE A 36 5.17 -16.55 17.17
N TYR A 37 6.14 -16.04 16.41
CA TYR A 37 7.24 -15.22 16.91
C TYR A 37 7.06 -13.77 16.48
N ILE A 38 7.30 -12.84 17.40
CA ILE A 38 7.27 -11.38 17.16
C ILE A 38 8.68 -10.85 17.42
N GLY A 39 9.19 -10.00 16.53
CA GLY A 39 10.54 -9.43 16.65
C GLY A 39 11.65 -10.28 16.03
N GLY A 40 11.44 -11.60 15.88
CA GLY A 40 12.38 -12.50 15.23
C GLY A 40 12.18 -13.95 15.68
N ALA A 41 12.49 -14.91 14.81
CA ALA A 41 12.42 -16.33 15.15
C ALA A 41 13.75 -16.83 15.75
N PRO A 42 13.75 -17.83 16.66
CA PRO A 42 14.98 -18.34 17.29
C PRO A 42 16.04 -18.87 16.32
N TYR A 43 15.62 -19.29 15.14
CA TYR A 43 16.50 -19.81 14.09
C TYR A 43 16.95 -18.75 13.07
N SER A 44 16.50 -17.50 13.22
CA SER A 44 16.85 -16.39 12.32
C SER A 44 17.64 -15.28 13.01
N VAL A 45 18.17 -15.52 14.22
CA VAL A 45 18.79 -14.47 15.05
C VAL A 45 19.98 -13.82 14.34
N GLU A 46 20.79 -14.58 13.61
CA GLU A 46 21.96 -14.04 12.91
C GLU A 46 21.62 -13.29 11.61
N SER A 47 20.46 -13.59 11.00
CA SER A 47 20.05 -13.02 9.70
C SER A 47 18.95 -11.97 9.79
N CYS A 48 18.23 -11.92 10.92
CA CYS A 48 17.04 -11.11 11.12
C CYS A 48 17.04 -10.44 12.51
N ASP A 49 18.21 -10.00 12.98
CA ASP A 49 18.29 -9.06 14.11
C ASP A 49 17.93 -7.66 13.61
N PHE A 50 16.67 -7.29 13.76
CA PHE A 50 16.17 -5.97 13.41
C PHE A 50 15.56 -5.34 14.66
N PRO A 51 16.22 -4.38 15.31
CA PRO A 51 15.64 -3.68 16.44
C PRO A 51 14.57 -2.70 15.96
N PHE A 52 13.33 -2.92 16.35
CA PHE A 52 12.21 -2.00 16.09
C PHE A 52 11.28 -1.89 17.29
N LEU A 53 10.52 -0.81 17.33
CA LEU A 53 9.44 -0.63 18.28
C LEU A 53 8.13 -1.10 17.64
N LEU A 54 7.38 -1.92 18.38
CA LEU A 54 6.06 -2.39 17.98
C LEU A 54 5.06 -1.96 19.03
N ASP A 55 3.95 -1.39 18.57
CA ASP A 55 2.81 -1.02 19.42
C ASP A 55 1.52 -1.45 18.72
N GLU A 56 0.47 -1.71 19.51
CA GLU A 56 -0.87 -2.05 19.03
C GLU A 56 -0.95 -3.24 18.03
N LEU A 57 -0.16 -4.30 18.25
CA LEU A 57 -0.23 -5.51 17.42
C LEU A 57 -1.58 -6.22 17.58
N LYS A 58 -2.29 -6.42 16.45
CA LYS A 58 -3.58 -7.12 16.39
C LYS A 58 -3.55 -8.25 15.37
N VAL A 59 -4.18 -9.37 15.71
CA VAL A 59 -4.34 -10.54 14.83
C VAL A 59 -5.81 -10.93 14.80
N TYR A 60 -6.35 -11.07 13.59
CA TYR A 60 -7.75 -11.37 13.36
C TYR A 60 -7.92 -12.76 12.75
N ASN A 61 -9.02 -13.45 13.07
CA ASN A 61 -9.40 -14.72 12.46
C ASN A 61 -10.31 -14.55 11.24
N LEU A 62 -10.43 -13.32 10.73
CA LEU A 62 -11.26 -12.95 9.59
C LEU A 62 -10.50 -11.97 8.69
N SER A 63 -10.88 -11.94 7.41
CA SER A 63 -10.35 -10.94 6.48
C SER A 63 -10.98 -9.58 6.78
N LEU A 64 -10.14 -8.58 7.09
CA LEU A 64 -10.60 -7.20 7.25
C LEU A 64 -10.95 -6.59 5.89
N GLY A 65 -12.00 -5.75 5.88
CA GLY A 65 -12.34 -4.92 4.73
C GLY A 65 -11.44 -3.69 4.63
N VAL A 66 -11.33 -3.12 3.42
CA VAL A 66 -10.49 -1.93 3.14
C VAL A 66 -10.91 -0.76 4.03
N ASP A 67 -12.21 -0.49 4.14
CA ASP A 67 -12.74 0.62 4.95
C ASP A 67 -12.33 0.52 6.43
N HIS A 68 -12.27 -0.69 6.97
CA HIS A 68 -11.86 -0.92 8.36
C HIS A 68 -10.37 -0.61 8.55
N ILE A 69 -9.52 -1.07 7.64
CA ILE A 69 -8.08 -0.80 7.64
C ILE A 69 -7.82 0.71 7.50
N GLN A 70 -8.53 1.37 6.59
CA GLN A 70 -8.36 2.80 6.33
C GLN A 70 -8.85 3.66 7.50
N SER A 71 -9.96 3.28 8.14
CA SER A 71 -10.46 3.94 9.34
C SER A 71 -9.45 3.86 10.50
N GLU A 72 -8.84 2.70 10.71
CA GLU A 72 -7.79 2.52 11.72
C GLU A 72 -6.53 3.34 11.40
N ALA A 73 -6.15 3.41 10.12
CA ALA A 73 -4.95 4.12 9.67
C ALA A 73 -5.13 5.64 9.47
N ALA A 74 -6.35 6.17 9.45
CA ALA A 74 -6.64 7.55 9.06
C ALA A 74 -5.87 8.61 9.87
N SER A 75 -5.60 8.32 11.15
CA SER A 75 -4.83 9.21 12.04
C SER A 75 -3.37 9.39 11.60
N THR A 76 -2.81 8.43 10.86
CA THR A 76 -1.39 8.44 10.44
C THR A 76 -1.11 9.45 9.32
N LEU A 77 -2.13 9.77 8.51
CA LEU A 77 -2.03 10.60 7.30
C LEU A 77 -2.45 12.07 7.52
N ASN A 78 -2.43 12.57 8.76
CA ASN A 78 -2.76 13.96 9.10
C ASN A 78 -4.15 14.42 8.58
N GLY A 79 -5.15 13.53 8.59
CA GLY A 79 -6.51 13.84 8.16
C GLY A 79 -6.73 13.74 6.65
N VAL A 80 -5.73 13.30 5.88
CA VAL A 80 -5.95 12.84 4.49
C VAL A 80 -6.49 11.42 4.55
N GLU A 81 -7.63 11.18 3.92
CA GLU A 81 -8.20 9.84 3.83
C GLU A 81 -7.28 8.93 2.99
N PRO A 82 -6.92 7.71 3.43
CA PRO A 82 -6.04 6.84 2.65
C PRO A 82 -6.58 6.49 1.26
N SER A 83 -7.91 6.50 1.08
CA SER A 83 -8.58 6.28 -0.21
C SER A 83 -8.42 7.45 -1.20
N PHE A 84 -7.96 8.63 -0.76
CA PHE A 84 -7.72 9.76 -1.65
C PHE A 84 -6.57 9.51 -2.62
N ILE A 85 -5.62 8.64 -2.26
CA ILE A 85 -4.35 8.46 -2.99
C ILE A 85 -4.11 6.99 -3.30
N TYR A 86 -3.58 6.73 -4.49
CA TYR A 86 -3.01 5.46 -4.89
C TYR A 86 -1.60 5.65 -5.47
N PHE A 87 -0.63 4.86 -5.01
CA PHE A 87 0.71 4.85 -5.62
C PHE A 87 0.68 3.95 -6.85
N GLY A 88 0.62 4.57 -8.04
CA GLY A 88 0.47 3.86 -9.30
C GLY A 88 1.77 3.19 -9.75
N CYS A 89 2.88 3.93 -9.71
CA CYS A 89 4.17 3.39 -10.11
C CYS A 89 5.34 4.11 -9.45
N PHE A 90 6.39 3.35 -9.19
CA PHE A 90 7.71 3.85 -8.80
C PHE A 90 8.64 3.71 -10.00
N HIS A 91 9.28 4.81 -10.41
CA HIS A 91 10.18 4.87 -11.56
C HIS A 91 9.50 4.64 -12.92
N CYS A 92 8.55 5.50 -13.24
CA CYS A 92 7.80 5.49 -14.50
C CYS A 92 7.87 6.85 -15.20
N ASP A 93 7.71 6.86 -16.53
CA ASP A 93 7.46 8.08 -17.30
C ASP A 93 5.99 8.51 -17.21
N ILE A 94 5.64 9.64 -17.83
CA ILE A 94 4.28 10.20 -17.79
C ILE A 94 3.21 9.28 -18.39
N ASN A 95 3.52 8.57 -19.48
CA ASN A 95 2.54 7.71 -20.14
C ASN A 95 2.23 6.49 -19.27
N ASN A 96 3.29 5.89 -18.71
CA ASN A 96 3.16 4.78 -17.77
C ASN A 96 2.48 5.20 -16.47
N ALA A 97 2.75 6.42 -15.97
CA ALA A 97 2.09 6.95 -14.79
C ALA A 97 0.57 7.11 -14.97
N ILE A 98 0.13 7.63 -16.12
CA ILE A 98 -1.30 7.75 -16.44
C ILE A 98 -1.97 6.37 -16.49
N LEU A 99 -1.31 5.38 -17.12
CA LEU A 99 -1.85 4.02 -17.24
C LEU A 99 -1.84 3.23 -15.93
N SER A 100 -1.03 3.64 -14.96
CA SER A 100 -0.93 2.97 -13.66
C SER A 100 -2.10 3.29 -12.72
N CYS A 101 -2.91 4.30 -13.04
CA CYS A 101 -4.05 4.66 -12.20
C CYS A 101 -5.20 3.65 -12.37
N PRO A 102 -5.73 3.10 -11.25
CA PRO A 102 -6.87 2.20 -11.29
C PRO A 102 -8.16 2.95 -11.67
N ASN A 103 -9.23 2.20 -11.93
CA ASN A 103 -10.55 2.78 -12.19
C ASN A 103 -10.97 3.72 -11.06
N ASN A 104 -11.57 4.87 -11.41
CA ASN A 104 -11.95 5.97 -10.50
C ASN A 104 -10.77 6.73 -9.90
N TYR A 105 -9.59 6.63 -10.49
CA TYR A 105 -8.44 7.46 -10.14
C TYR A 105 -7.83 8.04 -11.41
N HIS A 106 -7.30 9.24 -11.29
CA HIS A 106 -6.52 9.89 -12.34
C HIS A 106 -5.16 10.31 -11.80
N LEU A 107 -4.20 10.59 -12.70
CA LEU A 107 -2.91 11.12 -12.29
C LEU A 107 -3.13 12.47 -11.58
N CYS A 108 -2.66 12.59 -10.34
CA CYS A 108 -2.96 13.74 -9.49
C CYS A 108 -2.56 15.05 -10.16
N ASN A 109 -3.50 16.00 -10.18
CA ASN A 109 -3.25 17.34 -10.68
C ASN A 109 -2.55 18.23 -9.63
N LYS A 110 -2.09 19.42 -10.05
CA LYS A 110 -1.35 20.33 -9.18
C LYS A 110 -2.12 20.70 -7.91
N VAL A 111 -3.45 20.86 -7.99
CA VAL A 111 -4.27 21.24 -6.82
C VAL A 111 -4.31 20.09 -5.81
N GLU A 112 -4.55 18.87 -6.26
CA GLU A 112 -4.59 17.67 -5.40
C GLU A 112 -3.24 17.38 -4.74
N LEU A 113 -2.15 17.63 -5.49
CA LEU A 113 -0.80 17.52 -4.95
C LEU A 113 -0.61 18.39 -3.70
N TYR A 114 -1.09 19.63 -3.74
CA TYR A 114 -1.04 20.56 -2.60
C TYR A 114 -2.06 20.29 -1.51
N ILE A 115 -3.24 19.76 -1.84
CA ILE A 115 -4.29 19.46 -0.85
C ILE A 115 -3.86 18.32 0.08
N GLY A 116 -3.25 17.26 -0.46
CA GLY A 116 -2.97 16.06 0.34
C GLY A 116 -1.68 15.31 -0.01
N VAL A 117 -1.33 15.20 -1.29
CA VAL A 117 -0.29 14.24 -1.72
C VAL A 117 1.07 14.56 -1.10
N TYR A 118 1.49 15.83 -1.06
CA TYR A 118 2.77 16.17 -0.44
C TYR A 118 2.83 15.81 1.05
N ASN A 119 1.71 15.92 1.77
CA ASN A 119 1.66 15.52 3.18
C ASN A 119 1.82 14.01 3.33
N VAL A 120 1.14 13.24 2.48
CA VAL A 120 1.27 11.77 2.48
C VAL A 120 2.68 11.34 2.09
N MET A 121 3.25 11.87 1.01
CA MET A 121 4.61 11.51 0.59
C MET A 121 5.67 11.73 1.69
N ARG A 122 5.54 12.81 2.46
CA ARG A 122 6.44 13.08 3.60
C ARG A 122 6.31 12.02 4.69
N LYS A 123 5.11 11.49 4.95
CA LYS A 123 4.89 10.40 5.91
C LYS A 123 5.58 9.10 5.47
N PHE A 124 5.67 8.86 4.17
CA PHE A 124 6.38 7.73 3.60
C PHE A 124 7.88 8.01 3.38
N SER A 125 8.39 9.18 3.78
CA SER A 125 9.77 9.60 3.52
C SER A 125 10.16 9.57 2.04
N LEU A 126 9.20 9.79 1.14
CA LEU A 126 9.42 9.81 -0.30
C LEU A 126 9.91 11.19 -0.75
N ASN A 127 10.78 11.21 -1.75
CA ASN A 127 11.28 12.46 -2.33
C ASN A 127 10.21 13.11 -3.22
N ILE A 128 9.67 14.23 -2.77
CA ILE A 128 8.63 14.99 -3.48
C ILE A 128 9.10 15.57 -4.83
N ASN A 129 10.41 15.72 -5.04
CA ASN A 129 10.96 16.20 -6.32
C ASN A 129 10.97 15.11 -7.40
N ASN A 130 10.73 13.85 -7.02
CA ASN A 130 10.66 12.73 -7.94
C ASN A 130 9.22 12.44 -8.40
N LEU A 131 8.26 13.32 -8.16
CA LEU A 131 6.88 13.15 -8.62
C LEU A 131 6.76 13.36 -10.13
N ILE A 132 5.96 12.53 -10.78
CA ILE A 132 5.49 12.81 -12.14
C ILE A 132 4.36 13.84 -12.07
N LEU A 133 4.63 15.03 -12.62
CA LEU A 133 3.62 16.07 -12.75
C LEU A 133 2.87 15.93 -14.08
N PRO A 134 1.52 16.03 -14.07
CA PRO A 134 0.77 16.11 -15.31
C PRO A 134 1.21 17.35 -16.10
N PHE A 135 1.38 17.20 -17.41
CA PHE A 135 1.85 18.24 -18.33
C PHE A 135 3.30 18.69 -18.14
N SER A 136 4.15 17.91 -17.44
CA SER A 136 5.59 18.18 -17.42
C SER A 136 6.17 18.04 -18.85
N PRO A 137 6.85 19.06 -19.38
CA PRO A 137 7.48 19.01 -20.71
C PRO A 137 8.75 18.14 -20.71
N GLU A 138 9.28 17.81 -19.53
CA GLU A 138 10.49 17.01 -19.38
C GLU A 138 10.16 15.53 -19.30
N ASN A 139 10.85 14.71 -20.11
CA ASN A 139 10.75 13.26 -20.04
C ASN A 139 11.59 12.74 -18.86
N HIS A 140 11.14 13.04 -17.64
CA HIS A 140 11.72 12.54 -16.40
C HIS A 140 10.99 11.26 -15.94
N THR A 141 11.74 10.37 -15.29
CA THR A 141 11.18 9.19 -14.61
C THR A 141 10.97 9.50 -13.14
N GLY A 142 9.85 9.10 -12.57
CA GLY A 142 9.46 9.48 -11.23
C GLY A 142 8.42 8.55 -10.61
N ILE A 143 7.72 9.06 -9.60
CA ILE A 143 6.63 8.40 -8.90
C ILE A 143 5.33 8.92 -9.49
N GLY A 144 4.55 8.02 -10.07
CA GLY A 144 3.18 8.29 -10.50
C GLY A 144 2.24 8.15 -9.30
N VAL A 145 1.59 9.24 -8.92
CA VAL A 145 0.60 9.24 -7.84
C VAL A 145 -0.77 9.55 -8.43
N CYS A 146 -1.74 8.71 -8.10
CA CYS A 146 -3.09 8.80 -8.60
C CYS A 146 -4.02 9.28 -7.49
N CYS A 147 -4.94 10.18 -7.83
CA CYS A 147 -5.91 10.78 -6.93
C CYS A 147 -7.30 10.30 -7.31
N ALA A 148 -8.14 10.07 -6.31
CA ALA A 148 -9.52 9.61 -6.53
C ALA A 148 -10.32 10.65 -7.32
N ASP A 149 -11.13 10.18 -8.26
CA ASP A 149 -12.07 11.03 -9.00
C ASP A 149 -13.19 11.50 -8.05
N ILE A 150 -13.38 12.83 -7.93
CA ILE A 150 -14.41 13.47 -7.10
C ILE A 150 -15.59 13.91 -7.97
#